data_AF-A0A8T0NB32-F1
#
_entry.id   AF-A0A8T0NB32-F1
#
_cell.length_a   1.000
_cell.length_b   1.000
_cell.length_c   1.000
_cell.angle_alpha   90.00
_cell.angle_beta   90.00
_cell.angle_gamma   90.00
#
_symmetry.space_group_name_H-M   'P 1'
#
loop_
_entity.id
_entity.type
_entity.pdbx_description
1 polymer ?
#
loop_
_entity_poly.entity_id
_entity_poly.type
_entity_poly.pdbx_seq_one_letter_code
_entity_poly.pdbx_strand_id
1 'polypeptide(L)'
;MRPNIITEAGIPTRLNQWWSSIPFVTSGVVFICGVIYLLCLLVGYDSYDTICFLPSAVASHFQVYRFYTSVLFHGSLLHVLFNMLALVPLGTELERIMGSVRLLFLMFLLASTNAILHLTIAFLVAYNPLYPVPYLVKECSIGFSGVIFSMIVIETSLSGVQSRSVFGLFNVPAKWYAWILLVLFQFLASNVSLLGHLCGILSGFAYTYGLFNYLLPGPSFYSKIEGLSALSVCVRRPGFILCTGGTTYGQLPTYSNTSAAPSALINGNLLRNISSWMPNRQASTVQEGEDPRFPGRARTLGSTGTEPTVREANANLHARLLDNTTPSEPVTNSQHAVANTVRADATVTTDQADTFDEELKKLVGMGFEKTQAEVALAAADGDPNVAIEILMSQQG
;
A
#
# COMPACT_ATOMS: atom_id res chain seq x y z
N MET A 1 8.84 20.71 43.68
CA MET A 1 8.49 20.09 42.38
C MET A 1 8.14 21.23 41.44
N ARG A 2 8.91 21.46 40.36
CA ARG A 2 8.52 22.42 39.32
C ARG A 2 7.41 21.76 38.49
N PRO A 3 6.28 22.43 38.23
CA PRO A 3 5.25 21.87 37.38
C PRO A 3 5.84 21.73 35.97
N ASN A 4 5.71 20.53 35.38
CA ASN A 4 5.92 20.32 33.95
C ASN A 4 4.84 21.12 33.21
N ILE A 5 5.15 22.35 32.83
CA ILE A 5 4.34 23.10 31.87
C ILE A 5 4.66 22.45 30.52
N ILE A 6 3.82 21.50 30.11
CA ILE A 6 3.71 21.13 28.69
C ILE A 6 3.19 22.40 28.03
N THR A 7 4.10 23.20 27.48
CA THR A 7 3.74 24.33 26.63
C THR A 7 3.15 23.72 25.38
N GLU A 8 1.81 23.65 25.31
CA GLU A 8 1.16 23.28 24.06
C GLU A 8 1.63 24.25 22.99
N ALA A 9 2.32 23.73 21.98
CA ALA A 9 2.75 24.53 20.85
C ALA A 9 1.51 25.22 20.24
N GLY A 10 1.57 26.54 20.08
CA GLY A 10 0.47 27.30 19.50
C GLY A 10 0.14 26.83 18.08
N ILE A 11 -1.10 27.09 17.64
CA ILE A 11 -1.58 26.79 16.27
C ILE A 11 -0.56 27.17 15.18
N PRO A 12 0.04 28.39 15.16
CA PRO A 12 1.01 28.74 14.12
C PRO A 12 2.25 27.85 14.16
N THR A 13 2.71 27.45 15.35
CA THR A 13 3.85 26.55 15.51
C THR A 13 3.53 25.15 14.98
N ARG A 14 2.34 24.62 15.29
CA ARG A 14 1.90 23.30 14.78
C ARG A 14 1.73 23.30 13.26
N LEU A 15 1.14 24.35 12.70
CA LEU A 15 0.99 24.48 11.25
C LEU A 15 2.35 24.58 10.55
N ASN A 16 3.28 25.35 11.10
CA ASN A 16 4.62 25.48 10.54
C ASN A 16 5.39 24.15 10.63
N GLN A 17 5.27 23.43 11.75
CA GLN A 17 5.85 22.09 11.91
C GLN A 17 5.24 21.09 10.93
N TRP A 18 3.92 21.08 10.78
CA TRP A 18 3.22 20.23 9.84
C TRP A 18 3.66 20.51 8.40
N TRP A 19 3.67 21.78 7.97
CA TRP A 19 4.12 22.16 6.63
C TRP A 19 5.57 21.79 6.37
N SER A 20 6.45 22.00 7.36
CA SER A 20 7.87 21.63 7.26
C SER A 20 8.10 20.11 7.18
N SER A 21 7.09 19.30 7.55
CA SER A 21 7.18 17.84 7.45
C SER A 21 6.83 17.30 6.05
N ILE A 22 6.21 18.13 5.20
CA ILE A 22 5.79 17.76 3.85
C ILE A 22 7.01 17.77 2.92
N PRO A 23 7.28 16.70 2.17
CA PRO A 23 8.37 16.64 1.21
C PRO A 23 8.26 17.68 0.08
N PHE A 24 9.39 17.91 -0.60
CA PHE A 24 9.59 19.05 -1.50
C PHE A 24 8.62 19.08 -2.70
N VAL A 25 8.44 17.95 -3.39
CA VAL A 25 7.58 17.91 -4.58
C VAL A 25 6.12 18.01 -4.19
N THR A 26 5.70 17.28 -3.17
CA THR A 26 4.34 17.29 -2.66
C THR A 26 3.92 18.70 -2.21
N SER A 27 4.76 19.37 -1.40
CA SER A 27 4.51 20.76 -0.99
C SER A 27 4.54 21.73 -2.17
N GLY A 28 5.43 21.52 -3.13
CA GLY A 28 5.51 22.30 -4.37
C GLY A 28 4.22 22.24 -5.20
N VAL A 29 3.65 21.04 -5.40
CA VAL A 29 2.38 20.87 -6.12
C VAL A 29 1.23 21.54 -5.37
N VAL A 30 1.15 21.36 -4.05
CA VAL A 30 0.14 22.02 -3.21
C VAL A 30 0.22 23.53 -3.34
N PHE A 31 1.44 24.08 -3.27
CA PHE A 31 1.68 25.51 -3.42
C PHE A 31 1.28 26.01 -4.81
N ILE A 32 1.71 25.34 -5.88
CA ILE A 32 1.40 25.73 -7.27
C ILE A 32 -0.10 25.73 -7.52
N CYS A 33 -0.81 24.64 -7.17
CA CYS A 33 -2.26 24.55 -7.34
C CYS A 33 -3.00 25.63 -6.52
N GLY A 34 -2.56 25.87 -5.28
CA GLY A 34 -3.13 26.91 -4.43
C GLY A 34 -2.92 28.33 -4.98
N VAL A 35 -1.70 28.64 -5.47
CA VAL A 35 -1.39 29.93 -6.09
C VAL A 35 -2.17 30.14 -7.38
N ILE A 36 -2.23 29.14 -8.27
CA ILE A 36 -3.01 29.23 -9.50
C ILE A 36 -4.49 29.51 -9.18
N TYR A 37 -5.07 28.77 -8.24
CA TYR A 37 -6.45 28.99 -7.83
C TYR A 37 -6.68 30.41 -7.27
N LEU A 38 -5.77 30.88 -6.40
CA LEU A 38 -5.85 32.24 -5.85
C LEU A 38 -5.73 33.32 -6.93
N LEU A 39 -4.84 33.15 -7.89
CA LEU A 39 -4.70 34.07 -9.03
C LEU A 39 -5.96 34.08 -9.89
N CYS A 40 -6.54 32.93 -10.22
CA CYS A 40 -7.80 32.86 -10.94
C CYS A 40 -8.92 33.61 -10.20
N LEU A 41 -9.00 33.43 -8.87
CA LEU A 41 -9.99 34.10 -8.03
C LEU A 41 -9.80 35.62 -8.01
N LEU A 42 -8.55 36.11 -7.92
CA LEU A 42 -8.24 37.54 -7.88
C LEU A 42 -8.42 38.23 -9.23
N VAL A 43 -8.17 37.52 -10.34
CA VAL A 43 -8.32 38.04 -11.71
C VAL A 43 -9.77 37.96 -12.20
N GLY A 44 -10.61 37.11 -11.59
CA GLY A 44 -11.95 36.80 -12.09
C GLY A 44 -11.91 35.89 -13.32
N TYR A 45 -10.97 34.93 -13.33
CA TYR A 45 -10.83 33.98 -14.43
C TYR A 45 -11.84 32.83 -14.27
N ASP A 46 -13.00 32.98 -14.93
CA ASP A 46 -14.13 32.05 -14.77
C ASP A 46 -14.33 31.08 -15.95
N SER A 47 -13.66 31.28 -17.09
CA SER A 47 -13.76 30.39 -18.26
C SER A 47 -12.55 29.45 -18.37
N TYR A 48 -12.80 28.16 -18.18
CA TYR A 48 -11.78 27.11 -18.25
C TYR A 48 -11.66 26.44 -19.63
N ASP A 49 -12.40 26.91 -20.64
CA ASP A 49 -12.54 26.26 -21.94
C ASP A 49 -11.21 26.10 -22.70
N THR A 50 -10.26 27.00 -22.47
CA THR A 50 -8.94 26.99 -23.12
C THR A 50 -7.93 26.07 -22.45
N ILE A 51 -8.16 25.70 -21.18
CA ILE A 51 -7.19 24.98 -20.34
C ILE A 51 -7.66 23.61 -19.88
N CYS A 52 -8.98 23.37 -19.85
CA CYS A 52 -9.51 22.12 -19.34
C CYS A 52 -9.22 20.96 -20.27
N PHE A 53 -9.32 19.76 -19.73
CA PHE A 53 -9.23 18.55 -20.52
C PHE A 53 -10.52 18.40 -21.31
N LEU A 54 -10.40 18.53 -22.63
CA LEU A 54 -11.51 18.45 -23.58
C LEU A 54 -11.11 17.48 -24.69
N PRO A 55 -11.64 16.24 -24.71
CA PRO A 55 -11.20 15.20 -25.64
C PRO A 55 -11.28 15.63 -27.11
N SER A 56 -12.36 16.30 -27.50
CA SER A 56 -12.56 16.80 -28.87
C SER A 56 -11.46 17.78 -29.29
N ALA A 57 -11.12 18.77 -28.47
CA ALA A 57 -10.07 19.75 -28.79
C ALA A 57 -8.67 19.14 -28.81
N VAL A 58 -8.39 18.16 -27.94
CA VAL A 58 -7.13 17.40 -27.99
C VAL A 58 -7.03 16.65 -29.32
N ALA A 59 -8.09 15.96 -29.74
CA ALA A 59 -8.07 15.15 -30.96
C ALA A 59 -8.07 16.00 -32.25
N SER A 60 -8.86 17.08 -32.31
CA SER A 60 -9.02 17.88 -33.52
C SER A 60 -7.93 18.93 -33.71
N HIS A 61 -7.38 19.48 -32.62
CA HIS A 61 -6.42 20.60 -32.67
C HIS A 61 -5.06 20.25 -32.04
N PHE A 62 -4.83 19.00 -31.66
CA PHE A 62 -3.59 18.52 -31.05
C PHE A 62 -3.15 19.34 -29.83
N GLN A 63 -4.13 19.78 -29.02
CA GLN A 63 -3.90 20.61 -27.83
C GLN A 63 -3.43 19.78 -26.63
N VAL A 64 -2.29 19.10 -26.77
CA VAL A 64 -1.73 18.16 -25.76
C VAL A 64 -1.38 18.85 -24.44
N TYR A 65 -1.12 20.16 -24.45
CA TYR A 65 -0.87 20.94 -23.22
C TYR A 65 -2.01 20.78 -22.19
N ARG A 66 -3.25 20.50 -22.65
CA ARG A 66 -4.44 20.25 -21.82
C ARG A 66 -4.29 19.06 -20.88
N PHE A 67 -3.35 18.15 -21.15
CA PHE A 67 -3.05 17.02 -20.27
C PHE A 67 -2.51 17.50 -18.92
N TYR A 68 -1.72 18.57 -18.95
CA TYR A 68 -1.03 19.08 -17.77
C TYR A 68 -1.71 20.32 -17.21
N THR A 69 -2.24 21.22 -18.05
CA THR A 69 -2.95 22.41 -17.55
C THR A 69 -4.22 22.03 -16.81
N SER A 70 -5.00 21.05 -17.30
CA SER A 70 -6.23 20.62 -16.62
C SER A 70 -5.98 20.12 -15.18
N VAL A 71 -4.82 19.50 -14.94
CA VAL A 71 -4.43 18.92 -13.65
C VAL A 71 -4.09 20.00 -12.61
N LEU A 72 -3.66 21.19 -13.05
CA LEU A 72 -3.24 22.29 -12.16
C LEU A 72 -4.40 23.22 -11.76
N PHE A 73 -5.43 23.34 -12.60
CA PHE A 73 -6.54 24.25 -12.38
C PHE A 73 -7.71 23.57 -11.67
N HIS A 74 -8.46 24.34 -10.88
CA HIS A 74 -9.56 23.86 -10.05
C HIS A 74 -10.73 24.83 -10.12
N GLY A 75 -11.95 24.30 -10.29
CA GLY A 75 -13.14 25.13 -10.51
C GLY A 75 -13.79 25.70 -9.26
N SER A 76 -13.39 25.28 -8.05
CA SER A 76 -13.96 25.76 -6.79
C SER A 76 -13.02 25.58 -5.60
N LEU A 77 -13.27 26.34 -4.53
CA LEU A 77 -12.46 26.32 -3.30
C LEU A 77 -12.48 24.94 -2.64
N LEU A 78 -13.67 24.33 -2.53
CA LEU A 78 -13.79 22.99 -1.94
C LEU A 78 -13.08 21.94 -2.80
N HIS A 79 -13.11 22.08 -4.13
CA HIS A 79 -12.45 21.16 -5.03
C HIS A 79 -10.92 21.19 -4.86
N VAL A 80 -10.29 22.39 -4.85
CA VAL A 80 -8.85 22.49 -4.59
C VAL A 80 -8.50 22.04 -3.18
N LEU A 81 -9.32 22.40 -2.18
CA LEU A 81 -9.08 22.03 -0.78
C LEU A 81 -9.06 20.52 -0.59
N PHE A 82 -10.08 19.80 -1.07
CA PHE A 82 -10.13 18.34 -0.92
C PHE A 82 -9.06 17.62 -1.72
N ASN A 83 -8.71 18.10 -2.93
CA ASN A 83 -7.59 17.55 -3.69
C ASN A 83 -6.27 17.71 -2.93
N MET A 84 -6.00 18.89 -2.35
CA MET A 84 -4.74 19.09 -1.61
C MET A 84 -4.74 18.32 -0.28
N LEU A 85 -5.88 18.21 0.42
CA LEU A 85 -6.01 17.39 1.62
C LEU A 85 -5.76 15.90 1.36
N ALA A 86 -6.16 15.39 0.18
CA ALA A 86 -5.86 14.02 -0.23
C ALA A 86 -4.41 13.87 -0.74
N LEU A 87 -3.91 14.85 -1.50
CA LEU A 87 -2.55 14.83 -2.05
C LEU A 87 -1.48 14.84 -0.95
N VAL A 88 -1.63 15.65 0.09
CA VAL A 88 -0.58 15.78 1.12
C VAL A 88 -0.16 14.44 1.72
N PRO A 89 -1.06 13.62 2.33
CA PRO A 89 -0.65 12.34 2.90
C PRO A 89 -0.16 11.34 1.84
N LEU A 90 -0.86 11.23 0.70
CA LEU A 90 -0.50 10.26 -0.36
C LEU A 90 0.82 10.60 -1.04
N GLY A 91 1.00 11.86 -1.42
CA GLY A 91 2.22 12.38 -2.04
C GLY A 91 3.39 12.30 -1.09
N THR A 92 3.19 12.66 0.18
CA THR A 92 4.23 12.56 1.20
C THR A 92 4.74 11.14 1.36
N GLU A 93 3.85 10.14 1.41
CA GLU A 93 4.25 8.73 1.54
C GLU A 93 4.97 8.24 0.28
N LEU A 94 4.40 8.50 -0.90
CA LEU A 94 5.01 8.08 -2.16
C LEU A 94 6.36 8.79 -2.43
N GLU A 95 6.52 10.05 -2.01
CA GLU A 95 7.78 10.78 -2.16
C GLU A 95 8.87 10.19 -1.28
N ARG A 96 8.52 9.71 -0.08
CA ARG A 96 9.45 9.01 0.81
C ARG A 96 9.84 7.64 0.29
N ILE A 97 8.91 6.93 -0.33
CA ILE A 97 9.17 5.61 -0.92
C ILE A 97 10.04 5.73 -2.18
N MET A 98 9.77 6.70 -3.05
CA MET A 98 10.34 6.76 -4.41
C MET A 98 11.45 7.79 -4.59
N GLY A 99 11.51 8.81 -3.75
CA GLY A 99 12.32 10.01 -3.95
C GLY A 99 11.59 11.11 -4.73
N SER A 100 12.03 12.36 -4.53
CA SER A 100 11.39 13.56 -5.07
C SER A 100 11.35 13.60 -6.59
N VAL A 101 12.49 13.39 -7.27
CA VAL A 101 12.55 13.48 -8.74
C VAL A 101 11.74 12.36 -9.40
N ARG A 102 11.80 11.15 -8.85
CA ARG A 102 11.04 10.01 -9.34
C ARG A 102 9.54 10.20 -9.17
N LEU A 103 9.09 10.72 -8.02
CA LEU A 103 7.67 11.04 -7.80
C LEU A 103 7.19 12.11 -8.79
N LEU A 104 7.97 13.17 -9.01
CA LEU A 104 7.60 14.22 -9.97
C LEU A 104 7.42 13.63 -11.37
N PHE A 105 8.35 12.79 -11.81
CA PHE A 105 8.26 12.11 -13.11
C PHE A 105 7.05 11.17 -13.17
N LEU A 106 6.78 10.43 -12.09
CA LEU A 106 5.59 9.59 -11.99
C LEU A 106 4.31 10.41 -12.10
N MET A 107 4.20 11.57 -11.44
CA MET A 107 3.02 12.44 -11.55
C MET A 107 2.78 12.91 -13.00
N PHE A 108 3.84 13.24 -13.75
CA PHE A 108 3.71 13.57 -15.18
C PHE A 108 3.24 12.37 -16.01
N LEU A 109 3.77 11.17 -15.75
CA LEU A 109 3.31 9.97 -16.43
C LEU A 109 1.85 9.66 -16.10
N LEU A 110 1.46 9.76 -14.83
CA LEU A 110 0.07 9.53 -14.39
C LEU A 110 -0.91 10.53 -15.02
N ALA A 111 -0.53 11.81 -15.12
CA ALA A 111 -1.32 12.81 -15.84
C ALA A 111 -1.47 12.44 -17.33
N SER A 112 -0.39 12.00 -17.97
CA SER A 112 -0.38 11.61 -19.38
C SER A 112 -1.23 10.37 -19.63
N THR A 113 -1.07 9.31 -18.85
CA THR A 113 -1.85 8.07 -18.98
C THR A 113 -3.32 8.29 -18.65
N ASN A 114 -3.64 9.11 -17.65
CA ASN A 114 -5.03 9.50 -17.39
C ASN A 114 -5.66 10.21 -18.58
N ALA A 115 -4.96 11.18 -19.16
CA ALA A 115 -5.45 11.90 -20.32
C ALA A 115 -5.63 10.97 -21.54
N ILE A 116 -4.69 10.06 -21.80
CA ILE A 116 -4.78 9.09 -22.90
C ILE A 116 -5.95 8.11 -22.68
N LEU A 117 -6.11 7.58 -21.46
CA LEU A 117 -7.22 6.67 -21.13
C LEU A 117 -8.57 7.40 -21.24
N HIS A 118 -8.65 8.62 -20.72
CA HIS A 118 -9.86 9.44 -20.79
C HIS A 118 -10.22 9.76 -22.25
N LEU A 119 -9.25 10.20 -23.06
CA LEU A 119 -9.43 10.41 -24.49
C LEU A 119 -9.95 9.14 -25.17
N THR A 120 -9.30 8.01 -24.95
CA THR A 120 -9.64 6.73 -25.59
C THR A 120 -11.05 6.29 -25.21
N ILE A 121 -11.39 6.28 -23.91
CA ILE A 121 -12.71 5.85 -23.44
C ILE A 121 -13.79 6.83 -23.92
N ALA A 122 -13.55 8.14 -23.87
CA ALA A 122 -14.51 9.14 -24.33
C ALA A 122 -14.86 8.94 -25.81
N PHE A 123 -13.87 8.70 -26.67
CA PHE A 123 -14.09 8.43 -28.10
C PHE A 123 -14.76 7.07 -28.34
N LEU A 124 -14.33 6.01 -27.64
CA LEU A 124 -14.96 4.69 -27.78
C LEU A 124 -16.45 4.70 -27.42
N VAL A 125 -16.82 5.42 -26.36
CA VAL A 125 -18.22 5.53 -25.92
C VAL A 125 -19.00 6.51 -26.81
N ALA A 126 -18.38 7.61 -27.25
CA ALA A 126 -19.04 8.57 -28.13
C ALA A 126 -19.42 7.98 -29.50
N TYR A 127 -18.58 7.09 -30.05
CA TYR A 127 -18.78 6.44 -31.34
C TYR A 127 -19.22 4.98 -31.23
N ASN A 128 -19.76 4.57 -30.08
CA ASN A 128 -20.28 3.22 -29.89
C ASN A 128 -21.50 2.99 -30.81
N PRO A 129 -21.49 1.95 -31.67
CA PRO A 129 -22.59 1.67 -32.60
C PRO A 129 -23.91 1.28 -31.92
N LEU A 130 -23.88 0.83 -30.66
CA LEU A 130 -25.07 0.39 -29.93
C LEU A 130 -25.74 1.55 -29.18
N TYR A 131 -24.94 2.36 -28.47
CA TYR A 131 -25.42 3.48 -27.68
C TYR A 131 -24.39 4.63 -27.70
N PRO A 132 -24.46 5.54 -28.68
CA PRO A 132 -23.50 6.63 -28.80
C PRO A 132 -23.75 7.70 -27.73
N VAL A 133 -22.70 8.11 -27.03
CA VAL A 133 -22.76 9.15 -26.00
C VAL A 133 -21.86 10.33 -26.38
N PRO A 134 -22.28 11.18 -27.35
CA PRO A 134 -21.40 12.18 -27.97
C PRO A 134 -21.02 13.34 -27.04
N TYR A 135 -21.68 13.51 -25.89
CA TYR A 135 -21.34 14.59 -24.95
C TYR A 135 -20.01 14.33 -24.23
N LEU A 136 -19.58 13.07 -24.07
CA LEU A 136 -18.34 12.74 -23.33
C LEU A 136 -17.09 13.35 -23.97
N VAL A 137 -17.04 13.46 -25.31
CA VAL A 137 -15.92 14.10 -25.99
C VAL A 137 -15.96 15.64 -25.91
N LYS A 138 -17.07 16.20 -25.44
CA LYS A 138 -17.28 17.65 -25.22
C LYS A 138 -17.28 18.02 -23.73
N GLU A 139 -17.11 17.06 -22.84
CA GLU A 139 -17.04 17.30 -21.41
C GLU A 139 -15.69 17.92 -21.06
N CYS A 140 -15.74 19.04 -20.35
CA CYS A 140 -14.59 19.79 -19.88
C CYS A 140 -14.27 19.34 -18.45
N SER A 141 -13.08 18.75 -18.25
CA SER A 141 -12.65 18.23 -16.95
C SER A 141 -11.39 18.93 -16.46
N ILE A 142 -11.36 19.29 -15.16
CA ILE A 142 -10.24 19.93 -14.49
C ILE A 142 -10.04 19.34 -13.10
N GLY A 143 -8.83 19.47 -12.57
CA GLY A 143 -8.48 19.08 -11.22
C GLY A 143 -7.39 18.02 -11.16
N PHE A 144 -6.65 18.03 -10.06
CA PHE A 144 -5.59 17.06 -9.79
C PHE A 144 -6.12 15.65 -9.46
N SER A 145 -7.43 15.51 -9.24
CA SER A 145 -8.08 14.32 -8.69
C SER A 145 -7.82 13.03 -9.47
N GLY A 146 -7.74 13.07 -10.81
CA GLY A 146 -7.39 11.89 -11.60
C GLY A 146 -6.03 11.31 -11.20
N VAL A 147 -5.03 12.17 -10.99
CA VAL A 147 -3.70 11.75 -10.51
C VAL A 147 -3.78 11.23 -9.08
N ILE A 148 -4.59 11.84 -8.22
CA ILE A 148 -4.83 11.36 -6.85
C ILE A 148 -5.42 9.94 -6.87
N PHE A 149 -6.43 9.66 -7.69
CA PHE A 149 -7.00 8.32 -7.82
C PHE A 149 -5.96 7.29 -8.27
N SER A 150 -5.05 7.68 -9.17
CA SER A 150 -3.90 6.83 -9.52
C SER A 150 -2.98 6.60 -8.32
N MET A 151 -2.63 7.66 -7.59
CA MET A 151 -1.78 7.58 -6.40
C MET A 151 -2.41 6.74 -5.29
N ILE A 152 -3.74 6.79 -5.11
CA ILE A 152 -4.47 5.94 -4.16
C ILE A 152 -4.25 4.47 -4.50
N VAL A 153 -4.42 4.07 -5.75
CA VAL A 153 -4.24 2.68 -6.18
C VAL A 153 -2.78 2.23 -5.97
N ILE A 154 -1.84 3.08 -6.39
CA ILE A 154 -0.40 2.79 -6.26
C ILE A 154 -0.01 2.65 -4.79
N GLU A 155 -0.32 3.64 -3.97
CA GLU A 155 0.04 3.62 -2.56
C GLU A 155 -0.64 2.46 -1.85
N THR A 156 -1.93 2.18 -2.11
CA THR A 156 -2.63 1.00 -1.58
C THR A 156 -1.94 -0.32 -1.95
N SER A 157 -1.40 -0.43 -3.17
CA SER A 157 -0.66 -1.62 -3.59
C SER A 157 0.70 -1.77 -2.91
N LEU A 158 1.35 -0.64 -2.59
CA LEU A 158 2.68 -0.60 -1.99
C LEU A 158 2.63 -0.80 -0.46
N SER A 159 1.59 -0.34 0.24
CA SER A 159 1.52 -0.48 1.70
C SER A 159 1.24 -1.92 2.17
N GLY A 160 0.74 -2.81 1.31
CA GLY A 160 0.40 -4.20 1.68
C GLY A 160 -0.75 -4.33 2.69
N VAL A 161 -1.49 -3.26 2.97
CA VAL A 161 -2.58 -3.24 3.96
C VAL A 161 -3.81 -3.99 3.46
N GLN A 162 -4.48 -4.70 4.36
CA GLN A 162 -5.69 -5.49 4.02
C GLN A 162 -6.97 -4.65 4.03
N SER A 163 -7.01 -3.60 4.85
CA SER A 163 -8.15 -2.70 4.98
C SER A 163 -7.71 -1.25 5.13
N ARG A 164 -8.59 -0.33 4.76
CA ARG A 164 -8.39 1.13 4.83
C ARG A 164 -9.62 1.81 5.35
N SER A 165 -9.42 2.86 6.14
CA SER A 165 -10.53 3.66 6.66
C SER A 165 -10.98 4.69 5.65
N VAL A 166 -12.30 4.82 5.46
CA VAL A 166 -12.92 5.91 4.71
C VAL A 166 -13.24 7.03 5.70
N PHE A 167 -12.45 8.11 5.65
CA PHE A 167 -12.58 9.28 6.52
C PHE A 167 -12.62 9.01 8.04
N GLY A 168 -12.08 7.88 8.51
CA GLY A 168 -12.11 7.50 9.93
C GLY A 168 -13.43 6.89 10.39
N LEU A 169 -14.41 6.72 9.50
CA LEU A 169 -15.78 6.30 9.86
C LEU A 169 -15.93 4.78 9.85
N PHE A 170 -15.44 4.12 8.80
CA PHE A 170 -15.54 2.67 8.64
C PHE A 170 -14.36 2.15 7.80
N ASN A 171 -14.02 0.87 8.00
CA ASN A 171 -12.94 0.21 7.28
C ASN A 171 -13.49 -0.61 6.11
N VAL A 172 -12.83 -0.51 4.97
CA VAL A 172 -13.15 -1.26 3.76
C VAL A 172 -11.94 -2.07 3.31
N PRO A 173 -12.13 -3.23 2.65
CA PRO A 173 -11.02 -3.97 2.08
C PRO A 173 -10.22 -3.10 1.10
N ALA A 174 -8.89 -3.16 1.17
CA ALA A 174 -8.00 -2.31 0.38
C ALA A 174 -8.28 -2.38 -1.14
N LYS A 175 -8.61 -3.58 -1.65
CA LYS A 175 -9.01 -3.81 -3.06
C LYS A 175 -10.23 -3.00 -3.52
N TRP A 176 -11.15 -2.68 -2.61
CA TRP A 176 -12.38 -1.95 -2.91
C TRP A 176 -12.26 -0.45 -2.62
N TYR A 177 -11.19 -0.02 -1.95
CA TYR A 177 -11.04 1.34 -1.44
C TYR A 177 -11.19 2.41 -2.53
N ALA A 178 -10.46 2.28 -3.64
CA ALA A 178 -10.54 3.24 -4.74
C ALA A 178 -11.93 3.30 -5.40
N TRP A 179 -12.60 2.16 -5.55
CA TRP A 179 -13.94 2.06 -6.12
C TRP A 179 -15.01 2.66 -5.20
N ILE A 180 -14.91 2.43 -3.90
CA ILE A 180 -15.81 3.02 -2.90
C ILE A 180 -15.63 4.54 -2.88
N LEU A 181 -14.39 5.02 -2.91
CA LEU A 181 -14.11 6.46 -3.02
C LEU A 181 -14.65 7.07 -4.32
N LEU A 182 -14.55 6.36 -5.45
CA LEU A 182 -15.12 6.81 -6.72
C LEU A 182 -16.62 7.07 -6.60
N VAL A 183 -17.36 6.07 -6.09
CA VAL A 183 -18.81 6.17 -5.90
C VAL A 183 -19.15 7.29 -4.91
N LEU A 184 -18.44 7.34 -3.79
CA LEU A 184 -18.66 8.35 -2.75
C LEU A 184 -18.46 9.77 -3.27
N PHE A 185 -17.34 10.05 -3.95
CA PHE A 185 -17.09 11.38 -4.51
C PHE A 185 -18.02 11.73 -5.66
N GLN A 186 -18.54 10.76 -6.41
CA GLN A 186 -19.56 11.03 -7.41
C GLN A 186 -20.86 11.55 -6.78
N PHE A 187 -21.24 11.04 -5.60
CA PHE A 187 -22.40 11.54 -4.86
C PHE A 187 -22.14 12.89 -4.18
N LEU A 188 -20.97 13.07 -3.57
CA LEU A 188 -20.63 14.31 -2.85
C LEU A 188 -20.35 15.49 -3.80
N ALA A 189 -19.77 15.21 -4.97
CA ALA A 189 -19.31 16.20 -5.92
C ALA A 189 -19.71 15.81 -7.34
N SER A 190 -21.03 15.79 -7.59
CA SER A 190 -21.62 15.37 -8.87
C SER A 190 -21.17 16.18 -10.09
N ASN A 191 -20.62 17.38 -9.88
CA ASN A 191 -20.07 18.25 -10.92
C ASN A 191 -18.63 17.89 -11.33
N VAL A 192 -18.01 16.88 -10.70
CA VAL A 192 -16.65 16.41 -11.03
C VAL A 192 -16.74 15.23 -12.00
N SER A 193 -15.76 15.12 -12.90
CA SER A 193 -15.77 14.13 -13.96
C SER A 193 -15.55 12.70 -13.42
N LEU A 194 -16.62 11.90 -13.40
CA LEU A 194 -16.58 10.46 -13.08
C LEU A 194 -15.54 9.74 -13.94
N LEU A 195 -15.53 10.06 -15.25
CA LEU A 195 -14.64 9.43 -16.22
C LEU A 195 -13.18 9.77 -15.92
N GLY A 196 -12.89 11.01 -15.52
CA GLY A 196 -11.56 11.42 -15.07
C GLY A 196 -11.05 10.60 -13.87
N HIS A 197 -11.90 10.40 -12.85
CA HIS A 197 -11.55 9.59 -11.69
C HIS A 197 -11.38 8.10 -12.03
N LEU A 198 -12.28 7.55 -12.86
CA LEU A 198 -12.18 6.18 -13.36
C LEU A 198 -10.87 5.95 -14.11
N CYS A 199 -10.49 6.87 -15.00
CA CYS A 199 -9.21 6.80 -15.71
C CYS A 199 -8.04 6.87 -14.73
N GLY A 200 -8.17 7.69 -13.66
CA GLY A 200 -7.27 7.71 -12.51
C GLY A 200 -6.98 6.33 -11.95
N ILE A 201 -8.04 5.59 -11.62
CA ILE A 201 -7.96 4.23 -11.08
C ILE A 201 -7.29 3.29 -12.08
N LEU A 202 -7.70 3.32 -13.36
CA LEU A 202 -7.13 2.48 -14.41
C LEU A 202 -5.64 2.76 -14.65
N SER A 203 -5.24 4.03 -14.63
CA SER A 203 -3.85 4.48 -14.73
C SER A 203 -3.01 3.99 -13.54
N GLY A 204 -3.58 4.04 -12.33
CA GLY A 204 -2.97 3.45 -11.13
C GLY A 204 -2.75 1.94 -11.28
N PHE A 205 -3.75 1.20 -11.78
CA PHE A 205 -3.60 -0.23 -12.05
C PHE A 205 -2.56 -0.50 -13.14
N ALA A 206 -2.50 0.33 -14.19
CA ALA A 206 -1.49 0.20 -15.22
C ALA A 206 -0.06 0.32 -14.65
N TYR A 207 0.15 1.19 -13.66
CA TYR A 207 1.40 1.23 -12.90
C TYR A 207 1.62 -0.08 -12.13
N THR A 208 0.64 -0.55 -11.35
CA THR A 208 0.81 -1.75 -10.50
C THR A 208 1.05 -3.03 -11.29
N TYR A 209 0.49 -3.13 -12.50
CA TYR A 209 0.73 -4.26 -13.41
C TYR A 209 2.01 -4.12 -14.24
N GLY A 210 2.81 -3.07 -14.01
CA GLY A 210 4.15 -2.94 -14.57
C GLY A 210 4.24 -2.25 -15.93
N LEU A 211 3.17 -1.63 -16.45
CA LEU A 211 3.25 -0.86 -17.70
C LEU A 211 4.28 0.27 -17.59
N PHE A 212 4.40 0.85 -16.40
CA PHE A 212 5.31 1.97 -16.14
C PHE A 212 6.77 1.52 -16.01
N ASN A 213 7.06 0.23 -15.91
CA ASN A 213 8.44 -0.27 -15.87
C ASN A 213 9.21 0.03 -17.16
N TYR A 214 8.49 0.15 -18.28
CA TYR A 214 9.08 0.54 -19.57
C TYR A 214 9.23 2.05 -19.73
N LEU A 215 8.45 2.84 -18.98
CA LEU A 215 8.39 4.31 -19.08
C LEU A 215 9.26 5.00 -18.04
N LEU A 216 9.44 4.39 -16.87
CA LEU A 216 10.23 4.93 -15.77
C LEU A 216 11.72 4.62 -16.01
N PRO A 217 12.57 5.66 -16.09
CA PRO A 217 14.01 5.47 -16.15
C PRO A 217 14.55 4.77 -14.90
N GLY A 218 15.73 4.13 -15.06
CA GLY A 218 16.43 3.53 -13.93
C GLY A 218 16.99 4.55 -12.93
N PRO A 219 17.42 4.12 -11.72
CA PRO A 219 17.95 5.00 -10.68
C PRO A 219 19.09 5.91 -11.10
N SER A 220 19.94 5.44 -12.04
CA SER A 220 21.08 6.22 -12.56
C SER A 220 20.65 7.48 -13.33
N PHE A 221 19.48 7.46 -13.97
CA PHE A 221 18.92 8.63 -14.64
C PHE A 221 18.55 9.72 -13.62
N TYR A 222 17.86 9.34 -12.54
CA TYR A 222 17.47 10.26 -11.48
C TYR A 222 18.69 10.84 -10.76
N SER A 223 19.69 10.00 -10.46
CA SER A 223 20.95 10.46 -9.86
C SER A 223 21.67 11.51 -10.73
N LYS A 224 21.67 11.35 -12.06
CA LYS A 224 22.23 12.36 -12.97
C LYS A 224 21.46 13.68 -12.92
N ILE A 225 20.13 13.63 -12.85
CA ILE A 225 19.29 14.84 -12.72
C ILE A 225 19.55 15.54 -11.38
N GLU A 226 19.64 14.78 -10.30
CA GLU A 226 19.95 15.28 -8.96
C GLU A 226 21.36 15.92 -8.90
N GLY A 227 22.29 15.44 -9.72
CA GLY A 227 23.64 16.00 -9.84
C GLY A 227 23.75 17.27 -10.70
N LEU A 228 22.70 17.72 -11.39
CA LEU A 228 22.76 18.93 -12.21
C LEU A 228 22.92 20.19 -11.34
N SER A 229 23.86 21.05 -11.71
CA SER A 229 24.12 22.32 -11.00
C SER A 229 22.88 23.21 -10.91
N ALA A 230 22.03 23.20 -11.95
CA ALA A 230 20.74 23.89 -11.98
C ALA A 230 19.77 23.40 -10.88
N LEU A 231 19.81 22.12 -10.51
CA LEU A 231 18.93 21.54 -9.49
C LEU A 231 19.56 21.61 -8.08
N SER A 232 20.82 22.04 -7.95
CA SER A 232 21.53 22.09 -6.67
C SER A 232 20.81 22.92 -5.60
N VAL A 233 20.11 23.98 -5.99
CA VAL A 233 19.32 24.81 -5.08
C VAL A 233 18.13 24.02 -4.54
N CYS A 234 17.44 23.26 -5.39
CA CYS A 234 16.29 22.43 -5.01
C CYS A 234 16.73 21.24 -4.16
N VAL A 235 17.81 20.55 -4.53
CA VAL A 235 18.33 19.39 -3.78
C VAL A 235 18.78 19.78 -2.37
N ARG A 236 19.28 21.02 -2.18
CA ARG A 236 19.68 21.55 -0.87
C ARG A 236 18.51 21.99 0.02
N ARG A 237 17.28 22.04 -0.51
CA ARG A 237 16.12 22.45 0.29
C ARG A 237 15.77 21.36 1.30
N PRO A 238 15.33 21.74 2.52
CA PRO A 238 14.76 20.77 3.45
C PRO A 238 13.52 20.12 2.82
N GLY A 239 13.39 18.81 2.98
CA GLY A 239 12.28 18.02 2.44
C GLY A 239 12.52 17.44 1.04
N PHE A 240 13.63 17.77 0.37
CA PHE A 240 14.01 17.07 -0.86
C PHE A 240 14.56 15.67 -0.52
N ILE A 241 14.04 14.64 -1.19
CA ILE A 241 14.41 13.24 -0.95
C ILE A 241 15.12 12.70 -2.19
N LEU A 242 16.39 12.33 -2.03
CA LEU A 242 17.21 11.76 -3.10
C LEU A 242 16.70 10.37 -3.49
N CYS A 243 16.62 10.11 -4.79
CA CYS A 243 16.27 8.80 -5.34
C CYS A 243 17.38 7.75 -5.11
N THR A 244 18.60 8.21 -4.82
CA THR A 244 19.80 7.37 -4.67
C THR A 244 20.05 6.92 -3.22
N GLY A 245 19.24 7.38 -2.25
CA GLY A 245 19.36 7.00 -0.85
C GLY A 245 18.47 5.83 -0.50
N GLY A 246 19.02 4.62 -0.42
CA GLY A 246 18.33 3.52 0.26
C GLY A 246 17.99 3.94 1.70
N THR A 247 16.74 3.74 2.10
CA THR A 247 16.26 3.67 3.50
C THR A 247 17.08 4.46 4.53
N THR A 248 16.99 5.78 4.54
CA THR A 248 17.49 6.57 5.68
C THR A 248 16.40 6.75 6.73
N TYR A 249 16.22 5.72 7.55
CA TYR A 249 15.84 5.97 8.94
C TYR A 249 17.02 6.68 9.60
N GLY A 250 16.84 7.98 9.87
CA GLY A 250 17.63 8.82 10.78
C GLY A 250 19.14 8.52 10.88
N GLN A 251 19.95 9.16 10.05
CA GLN A 251 21.32 9.49 10.43
C GLN A 251 21.41 11.00 10.66
N LEU A 252 21.56 11.38 11.93
CA LEU A 252 22.02 12.71 12.30
C LEU A 252 23.42 12.95 11.72
N PRO A 253 23.77 14.19 11.34
CA PRO A 253 25.10 14.52 10.87
C PRO A 253 26.09 14.47 12.04
N THR A 254 26.89 13.41 12.11
CA THR A 254 28.08 13.39 12.95
C THR A 254 29.18 14.15 12.22
N TYR A 255 29.55 15.32 12.72
CA TYR A 255 30.74 16.04 12.26
C TYR A 255 31.98 15.21 12.62
N SER A 256 32.62 14.60 11.62
CA SER A 256 33.95 14.00 11.76
C SER A 256 35.01 15.03 11.36
N ASN A 257 35.73 15.56 12.36
CA ASN A 257 36.96 16.33 12.15
C ASN A 257 37.95 15.47 11.36
N THR A 258 38.26 15.87 10.13
CA THR A 258 39.21 15.18 9.27
C THR A 258 40.59 15.81 9.44
N SER A 259 41.43 15.17 10.27
CA SER A 259 42.88 15.33 10.22
C SER A 259 43.40 14.54 9.01
N ALA A 260 44.07 15.23 8.09
CA ALA A 260 44.58 14.67 6.85
C ALA A 260 45.74 13.67 7.06
N ALA A 261 45.74 12.59 6.29
CA ALA A 261 46.96 11.89 5.87
C ALA A 261 46.75 11.27 4.45
N PRO A 262 47.78 11.22 3.59
CA PRO A 262 47.61 11.06 2.15
C PRO A 262 47.82 9.62 1.64
N SER A 263 47.20 9.33 0.49
CA SER A 263 47.62 8.41 -0.58
C SER A 263 47.75 6.90 -0.28
N ALA A 264 46.77 6.12 -0.74
CA ALA A 264 47.02 4.79 -1.30
C ALA A 264 46.03 4.50 -2.45
N LEU A 265 46.55 4.56 -3.68
CA LEU A 265 45.99 3.87 -4.84
C LEU A 265 46.19 2.37 -4.66
N ILE A 266 45.16 1.56 -4.89
CA ILE A 266 45.17 0.41 -5.82
C ILE A 266 43.80 -0.30 -5.81
N ASN A 267 43.42 -0.61 -7.04
CA ASN A 267 42.23 -1.28 -7.56
C ASN A 267 42.10 -2.75 -7.10
N GLY A 268 40.87 -3.22 -6.87
CA GLY A 268 40.58 -4.65 -6.73
C GLY A 268 39.31 -4.97 -5.95
N ASN A 269 38.13 -4.87 -6.60
CA ASN A 269 36.96 -5.75 -6.36
C ASN A 269 35.78 -5.46 -7.32
N LEU A 270 36.08 -5.32 -8.61
CA LEU A 270 35.10 -5.18 -9.69
C LEU A 270 34.34 -6.48 -10.05
N LEU A 271 34.56 -7.59 -9.33
CA LEU A 271 33.97 -8.90 -9.63
C LEU A 271 33.39 -9.65 -8.42
N ARG A 272 32.87 -8.93 -7.42
CA ARG A 272 32.14 -9.54 -6.28
C ARG A 272 30.74 -9.02 -6.02
N ASN A 273 30.17 -8.19 -6.90
CA ASN A 273 28.85 -7.58 -6.64
C ASN A 273 27.80 -7.85 -7.73
N ILE A 274 27.95 -8.94 -8.49
CA ILE A 274 26.97 -9.41 -9.47
C ILE A 274 26.07 -10.53 -8.89
N SER A 275 25.93 -10.60 -7.57
CA SER A 275 25.11 -11.61 -6.87
C SER A 275 24.21 -11.00 -5.80
N SER A 276 23.52 -9.90 -6.10
CA SER A 276 22.43 -9.37 -5.26
C SER A 276 21.17 -9.05 -6.05
N TRP A 277 21.02 -9.67 -7.23
CA TRP A 277 19.79 -9.62 -8.03
C TRP A 277 19.09 -10.98 -7.99
N MET A 278 18.57 -11.33 -6.79
CA MET A 278 17.46 -12.26 -6.57
C MET A 278 17.09 -12.27 -5.08
N PRO A 279 15.81 -12.10 -4.69
CA PRO A 279 15.38 -12.34 -3.32
C PRO A 279 15.21 -13.84 -3.09
N ASN A 280 16.08 -14.43 -2.26
CA ASN A 280 15.85 -15.75 -1.71
C ASN A 280 15.01 -15.61 -0.43
N ARG A 281 13.87 -16.31 -0.38
CA ARG A 281 12.95 -16.35 0.74
C ARG A 281 13.35 -17.51 1.64
N GLN A 282 13.99 -17.21 2.76
CA GLN A 282 14.09 -18.14 3.90
C GLN A 282 13.89 -17.35 5.19
N ALA A 283 12.73 -17.56 5.81
CA ALA A 283 12.50 -17.25 7.20
C ALA A 283 13.05 -18.43 7.99
N SER A 284 14.08 -18.18 8.81
CA SER A 284 14.51 -19.10 9.85
C SER A 284 14.45 -18.35 11.16
N THR A 285 13.54 -18.83 12.01
CA THR A 285 13.35 -18.51 13.41
C THR A 285 14.67 -18.58 14.17
N VAL A 286 15.04 -17.49 14.86
CA VAL A 286 16.15 -17.51 15.82
C VAL A 286 15.63 -18.06 17.14
N GLN A 287 16.23 -19.18 17.51
CA GLN A 287 16.12 -19.89 18.77
C GLN A 287 16.85 -19.09 19.87
N GLU A 288 16.20 -18.88 21.01
CA GLU A 288 16.82 -18.32 22.22
C GLU A 288 17.89 -19.28 22.73
N GLY A 289 19.16 -18.87 22.65
CA GLY A 289 20.27 -19.53 23.31
C GLY A 289 20.50 -18.94 24.70
N GLU A 290 20.35 -19.76 25.73
CA GLU A 290 20.78 -19.47 27.10
C GLU A 290 22.31 -19.23 27.17
N ASP A 291 22.74 -18.05 27.64
CA ASP A 291 24.12 -17.79 28.08
C ASP A 291 24.14 -17.69 29.62
N PRO A 292 24.80 -18.60 30.36
CA PRO A 292 24.67 -18.70 31.80
C PRO A 292 25.72 -17.85 32.52
N ARG A 293 25.69 -16.52 32.37
CA ARG A 293 26.66 -15.63 33.08
C ARG A 293 26.06 -14.28 33.49
N PHE A 294 25.09 -14.28 34.41
CA PHE A 294 24.93 -13.20 35.40
C PHE A 294 23.87 -13.57 36.48
N PRO A 295 24.22 -13.71 37.77
CA PRO A 295 23.24 -13.91 38.83
C PRO A 295 22.83 -12.55 39.41
N GLY A 296 21.65 -12.05 39.04
CA GLY A 296 21.18 -10.75 39.55
C GLY A 296 19.69 -10.52 39.34
N ARG A 297 18.90 -10.80 40.38
CA ARG A 297 17.45 -10.54 40.45
C ARG A 297 17.20 -9.05 40.69
N ALA A 298 16.77 -8.31 39.66
CA ALA A 298 16.38 -6.90 39.81
C ALA A 298 14.87 -6.76 40.00
N ARG A 299 14.52 -6.24 41.19
CA ARG A 299 13.18 -5.98 41.72
C ARG A 299 12.69 -4.62 41.21
N THR A 300 11.46 -4.55 40.72
CA THR A 300 10.78 -3.27 40.40
C THR A 300 10.33 -2.58 41.69
N LEU A 301 10.72 -1.31 41.87
CA LEU A 301 10.36 -0.47 43.00
C LEU A 301 9.22 0.51 42.63
N GLY A 302 8.14 0.46 43.42
CA GLY A 302 7.42 1.66 43.84
C GLY A 302 6.12 2.04 43.11
N SER A 303 4.99 1.48 43.57
CA SER A 303 3.80 2.30 43.84
C SER A 303 3.24 1.90 45.19
N THR A 304 3.37 2.82 46.15
CA THR A 304 2.55 2.96 47.37
C THR A 304 1.07 2.90 46.99
N GLY A 305 0.14 2.24 47.69
CA GLY A 305 0.08 1.84 49.09
C GLY A 305 -0.95 2.71 49.81
N THR A 306 -2.23 2.32 49.77
CA THR A 306 -3.22 2.69 50.79
C THR A 306 -4.07 1.45 51.13
N GLU A 307 -3.79 0.91 52.31
CA GLU A 307 -4.49 -0.14 53.07
C GLU A 307 -5.70 0.44 53.85
N PRO A 308 -6.40 -0.28 54.78
CA PRO A 308 -6.87 -1.68 54.81
C PRO A 308 -8.29 -1.86 55.43
N THR A 309 -8.88 -3.06 55.36
CA THR A 309 -9.67 -3.76 56.43
C THR A 309 -9.94 -5.21 55.97
N VAL A 310 -9.27 -6.27 56.50
CA VAL A 310 -9.65 -7.14 57.66
C VAL A 310 -11.08 -7.73 57.47
N ARG A 311 -11.35 -9.04 57.31
CA ARG A 311 -10.95 -10.22 58.11
C ARG A 311 -11.40 -11.56 57.44
N GLU A 312 -10.52 -12.58 57.49
CA GLU A 312 -10.67 -14.04 57.72
C GLU A 312 -12.08 -14.71 57.65
N ALA A 313 -12.29 -15.99 57.25
CA ALA A 313 -11.43 -17.12 56.89
C ALA A 313 -12.26 -18.31 56.34
N ASN A 314 -11.54 -19.28 55.74
CA ASN A 314 -11.76 -20.74 55.74
C ASN A 314 -12.39 -21.49 54.54
N ALA A 315 -11.53 -22.36 54.00
CA ALA A 315 -11.69 -23.81 53.77
C ALA A 315 -12.24 -24.33 52.43
N ASN A 316 -11.31 -24.89 51.65
CA ASN A 316 -11.29 -26.25 51.08
C ASN A 316 -12.64 -26.92 50.75
N LEU A 317 -12.86 -27.35 49.50
CA LEU A 317 -12.77 -28.78 49.13
C LEU A 317 -12.99 -29.03 47.62
N HIS A 318 -12.03 -29.78 47.08
CA HIS A 318 -12.02 -30.75 45.99
C HIS A 318 -13.28 -31.15 45.20
N ALA A 319 -13.00 -31.40 43.92
CA ALA A 319 -13.73 -32.21 42.94
C ALA A 319 -13.64 -33.73 43.18
N ARG A 320 -14.64 -34.48 42.67
CA ARG A 320 -14.56 -35.78 41.93
C ARG A 320 -15.98 -36.34 41.66
N LEU A 321 -16.35 -36.50 40.38
CA LEU A 321 -16.53 -37.75 39.61
C LEU A 321 -17.72 -38.65 40.01
N LEU A 322 -18.67 -38.89 39.07
CA LEU A 322 -18.99 -40.21 38.48
C LEU A 322 -20.30 -40.20 37.64
N ASP A 323 -20.18 -40.71 36.41
CA ASP A 323 -21.01 -41.70 35.67
C ASP A 323 -22.55 -41.62 35.45
N ASN A 324 -22.87 -41.63 34.15
CA ASN A 324 -23.77 -42.51 33.36
C ASN A 324 -25.32 -42.54 33.46
N THR A 325 -25.89 -42.56 32.23
CA THR A 325 -27.10 -43.26 31.71
C THR A 325 -28.53 -42.72 31.96
N THR A 326 -29.11 -42.11 30.90
CA THR A 326 -30.41 -42.35 30.17
C THR A 326 -31.65 -42.94 30.88
N PRO A 327 -32.87 -42.94 30.28
CA PRO A 327 -33.55 -42.01 29.32
C PRO A 327 -35.06 -41.77 29.66
N SER A 328 -35.73 -40.78 29.02
CA SER A 328 -37.16 -40.90 28.59
C SER A 328 -37.71 -39.61 27.94
N GLU A 329 -38.18 -39.78 26.70
CA GLU A 329 -39.09 -38.97 25.85
C GLU A 329 -40.55 -38.84 26.43
N PRO A 330 -41.62 -38.34 25.74
CA PRO A 330 -41.79 -37.90 24.32
C PRO A 330 -42.70 -36.63 24.07
N VAL A 331 -43.05 -36.40 22.77
CA VAL A 331 -44.31 -35.83 22.20
C VAL A 331 -44.23 -34.34 21.73
N THR A 332 -44.50 -33.88 20.49
CA THR A 332 -45.03 -34.45 19.20
C THR A 332 -44.84 -33.51 17.98
N ASN A 333 -44.65 -34.13 16.79
CA ASN A 333 -45.17 -33.89 15.41
C ASN A 333 -45.27 -32.46 14.81
N SER A 334 -44.85 -32.18 13.56
CA SER A 334 -45.27 -32.87 12.32
C SER A 334 -44.45 -32.48 11.06
N GLN A 335 -44.08 -33.52 10.29
CA GLN A 335 -43.99 -33.71 8.82
C GLN A 335 -43.68 -32.55 7.85
N HIS A 336 -42.63 -32.71 7.03
CA HIS A 336 -42.72 -32.89 5.58
C HIS A 336 -41.39 -33.39 4.98
N ALA A 337 -41.47 -34.39 4.11
CA ALA A 337 -40.36 -35.04 3.42
C ALA A 337 -40.06 -34.40 2.06
N VAL A 338 -38.77 -34.19 1.73
CA VAL A 338 -38.24 -34.21 0.36
C VAL A 338 -36.80 -34.73 0.42
N ALA A 339 -36.58 -35.87 -0.25
CA ALA A 339 -35.26 -36.39 -0.55
C ALA A 339 -34.62 -35.55 -1.66
N ASN A 340 -33.35 -35.19 -1.53
CA ASN A 340 -32.49 -34.87 -2.66
C ASN A 340 -31.05 -35.27 -2.34
N THR A 341 -30.67 -36.40 -2.92
CA THR A 341 -29.30 -36.88 -3.09
C THR A 341 -28.57 -35.94 -4.06
N VAL A 342 -27.52 -35.26 -3.61
CA VAL A 342 -26.51 -34.67 -4.51
C VAL A 342 -25.18 -35.35 -4.22
N ARG A 343 -24.82 -36.17 -5.20
CA ARG A 343 -23.55 -36.83 -5.42
C ARG A 343 -22.55 -35.74 -5.84
N ALA A 344 -21.53 -35.48 -5.03
CA ALA A 344 -20.39 -34.68 -5.46
C ALA A 344 -19.40 -35.63 -6.15
N ASP A 345 -19.36 -35.51 -7.47
CA ASP A 345 -18.45 -36.16 -8.38
C ASP A 345 -17.06 -35.50 -8.22
N ALA A 346 -16.10 -36.21 -7.66
CA ALA A 346 -14.68 -35.86 -7.74
C ALA A 346 -14.03 -36.89 -8.67
N THR A 347 -13.93 -36.50 -9.93
CA THR A 347 -13.26 -37.24 -10.99
C THR A 347 -11.76 -37.24 -10.70
N VAL A 348 -11.26 -38.30 -10.06
CA VAL A 348 -9.82 -38.55 -9.94
C VAL A 348 -9.32 -38.97 -11.32
N THR A 349 -8.59 -38.07 -11.97
CA THR A 349 -7.89 -38.35 -13.23
C THR A 349 -6.82 -39.40 -12.99
N THR A 350 -6.77 -40.43 -13.85
CA THR A 350 -5.85 -41.57 -13.76
C THR A 350 -4.36 -41.19 -13.65
N ASP A 351 -3.96 -40.02 -14.12
CA ASP A 351 -2.58 -39.50 -13.98
C ASP A 351 -2.19 -39.18 -12.53
N GLN A 352 -3.15 -38.87 -11.65
CA GLN A 352 -2.86 -38.45 -10.27
C GLN A 352 -2.63 -39.64 -9.32
N ALA A 353 -3.25 -40.79 -9.63
CA ALA A 353 -3.07 -42.03 -8.88
C ALA A 353 -1.68 -42.63 -9.11
N ASP A 354 -1.17 -42.56 -10.35
CA ASP A 354 0.16 -43.05 -10.70
C ASP A 354 1.27 -42.24 -10.01
N THR A 355 1.12 -40.91 -9.92
CA THR A 355 2.05 -40.05 -9.16
C THR A 355 2.00 -40.30 -7.66
N PHE A 356 0.82 -40.55 -7.09
CA PHE A 356 0.66 -40.81 -5.66
C PHE A 356 1.41 -42.08 -5.23
N ASP A 357 1.28 -43.16 -6.00
CA ASP A 357 1.95 -44.43 -5.72
C ASP A 357 3.48 -44.35 -5.90
N GLU A 358 3.97 -43.52 -6.82
CA GLU A 358 5.41 -43.31 -7.04
C GLU A 358 6.05 -42.53 -5.87
N GLU A 359 5.38 -41.47 -5.42
CA GLU A 359 5.85 -40.67 -4.29
C GLU A 359 5.75 -41.44 -2.96
N LEU A 360 4.71 -42.24 -2.77
CA LEU A 360 4.58 -43.12 -1.63
C LEU A 360 5.73 -44.14 -1.56
N LYS A 361 6.11 -44.76 -2.70
CA LYS A 361 7.27 -45.65 -2.76
C LYS A 361 8.57 -44.94 -2.40
N LYS A 362 8.72 -43.66 -2.79
CA LYS A 362 9.89 -42.85 -2.45
C LYS A 362 9.97 -42.56 -0.95
N LEU A 363 8.85 -42.22 -0.31
CA LEU A 363 8.77 -42.02 1.15
C LEU A 363 9.09 -43.30 1.93
N VAL A 364 8.54 -44.45 1.50
CA VAL A 364 8.87 -45.75 2.10
C VAL A 364 10.34 -46.12 1.85
N GLY A 365 10.89 -45.79 0.68
CA GLY A 365 12.31 -45.97 0.37
C GLY A 365 13.26 -45.13 1.23
N MET A 366 12.77 -44.02 1.80
CA MET A 366 13.51 -43.20 2.77
C MET A 366 13.42 -43.74 4.21
N GLY A 367 12.66 -44.82 4.44
CA GLY A 367 12.57 -45.51 5.72
C GLY A 367 11.34 -45.17 6.56
N PHE A 368 10.38 -44.39 6.02
CA PHE A 368 9.13 -44.10 6.69
C PHE A 368 8.16 -45.29 6.63
N GLU A 369 7.37 -45.49 7.69
CA GLU A 369 6.35 -46.54 7.73
C GLU A 369 5.27 -46.25 6.68
N LYS A 370 4.90 -47.26 5.89
CA LYS A 370 3.98 -47.11 4.75
C LYS A 370 2.64 -46.45 5.13
N THR A 371 2.07 -46.84 6.27
CA THR A 371 0.81 -46.29 6.79
C THR A 371 0.93 -44.82 7.16
N GLN A 372 2.05 -44.41 7.76
CA GLN A 372 2.31 -43.00 8.11
C GLN A 372 2.55 -42.17 6.84
N ALA A 373 3.28 -42.72 5.87
CA ALA A 373 3.57 -42.06 4.61
C ALA A 373 2.30 -41.82 3.77
N GLU A 374 1.37 -42.79 3.73
CA GLU A 374 0.07 -42.63 3.05
C GLU A 374 -0.75 -41.49 3.66
N VAL A 375 -0.83 -41.43 4.99
CA VAL A 375 -1.60 -40.40 5.70
C VAL A 375 -0.95 -39.02 5.53
N ALA A 376 0.37 -38.94 5.62
CA ALA A 376 1.10 -37.68 5.45
C ALA A 376 0.98 -37.15 4.01
N LEU A 377 1.05 -38.02 3.00
CA LEU A 377 0.92 -37.63 1.60
C LEU A 377 -0.52 -37.20 1.25
N ALA A 378 -1.52 -37.86 1.84
CA ALA A 378 -2.92 -37.45 1.73
C ALA A 378 -3.20 -36.11 2.43
N ALA A 379 -2.59 -35.85 3.59
CA ALA A 379 -2.69 -34.58 4.29
C ALA A 379 -1.96 -33.43 3.57
N ALA A 380 -0.93 -33.77 2.79
CA ALA A 380 -0.13 -32.85 1.99
C ALA A 380 -0.70 -32.62 0.57
N ASP A 381 -1.88 -33.13 0.26
CA ASP A 381 -2.53 -33.02 -1.06
C ASP A 381 -1.63 -33.52 -2.22
N GLY A 382 -0.79 -34.52 -1.95
CA GLY A 382 0.16 -35.09 -2.92
C GLY A 382 1.47 -34.31 -3.08
N ASP A 383 1.85 -33.40 -2.17
CA ASP A 383 3.20 -32.80 -2.17
C ASP A 383 4.16 -33.61 -1.27
N PRO A 384 5.23 -34.21 -1.84
CA PRO A 384 6.14 -35.08 -1.08
C PRO A 384 7.02 -34.31 -0.09
N ASN A 385 7.30 -33.02 -0.33
CA ASN A 385 8.15 -32.23 0.57
C ASN A 385 7.41 -31.89 1.86
N VAL A 386 6.12 -31.55 1.74
CA VAL A 386 5.24 -31.28 2.88
C VAL A 386 4.97 -32.58 3.65
N ALA A 387 4.81 -33.70 2.95
CA ALA A 387 4.66 -35.01 3.59
C ALA A 387 5.89 -35.40 4.44
N ILE A 388 7.12 -35.13 3.96
CA ILE A 388 8.35 -35.35 4.74
C ILE A 388 8.36 -34.48 6.01
N GLU A 389 7.98 -33.20 5.91
CA GLU A 389 7.95 -32.30 7.07
C GLU A 389 6.97 -32.80 8.15
N ILE A 390 5.79 -33.29 7.72
CA ILE A 390 4.80 -33.91 8.62
C ILE A 390 5.40 -35.16 9.28
N LEU A 391 6.03 -36.05 8.52
CA LEU A 391 6.60 -37.30 9.06
C LEU A 391 7.78 -37.03 10.02
N MET A 392 8.64 -36.06 9.70
CA MET A 392 9.75 -35.68 10.57
C MET A 392 9.26 -35.03 11.87
N SER A 393 8.16 -34.28 11.83
CA SER A 393 7.57 -33.67 13.04
C SER A 393 6.98 -34.70 14.02
N GLN A 394 6.61 -35.89 13.53
CA GLN A 394 6.02 -36.97 14.35
C GLN A 394 7.07 -37.91 14.96
N GLN A 395 8.31 -37.89 14.47
CA GLN A 395 9.42 -38.70 15.01
C GLN A 395 10.31 -37.94 16.02
N GLY A 396 10.02 -36.66 16.27
CA GLY A 396 10.75 -35.77 17.17
C GLY A 396 10.26 -35.79 18.62
#